data_AF-A0A969LR07-F1
#
_entry.id   AF-A0A969LR07-F1
#
_cell.length_a   1.000
_cell.length_b   1.000
_cell.length_c   1.000
_cell.angle_alpha   90.00
_cell.angle_beta   90.00
_cell.angle_gamma   90.00
#
_symmetry.space_group_name_H-M   'P 1'
#
loop_
_entity.id
_entity.type
_entity.pdbx_description
1 polymer ?
#
loop_
_entity_poly.entity_id
_entity_poly.type
_entity_poly.pdbx_seq_one_letter_code
_entity_poly.pdbx_strand_id
1 'polypeptide(L)'
;MAGIISIAAFAQTVTIKGTVRNSSTKEPVPAVSVTVKGATEGTFTDDKGNFSITTSAKLPLVLVISSINFELKEVTVSDPAGNVEIDFVATSSLGQEVVISATRTAQRALDAPVTVERLGGASLRAIAAPSYYEALTNLKGVDMHTASLTFRTITTRRFCSVVETPA
;
A
#
# COMPACT_ATOMS: atom_id res chain seq x y z
N MET A 1 51.07 -11.60 40.56
CA MET A 1 49.94 -10.65 40.36
C MET A 1 49.52 -10.73 38.91
N ALA A 2 48.42 -11.42 38.61
CA ALA A 2 47.84 -11.42 37.27
C ALA A 2 46.95 -10.17 37.13
N GLY A 3 47.41 -9.17 36.38
CA GLY A 3 46.65 -7.95 36.12
C GLY A 3 45.61 -8.22 35.03
N ILE A 4 44.33 -8.12 35.39
CA ILE A 4 43.22 -8.17 34.44
C ILE A 4 43.17 -6.81 33.73
N ILE A 5 43.63 -6.75 32.48
CA ILE A 5 43.44 -5.58 31.61
C ILE A 5 42.03 -5.66 31.05
N SER A 6 41.13 -4.83 31.59
CA SER A 6 39.78 -4.68 31.06
C SER A 6 39.84 -3.81 29.80
N ILE A 7 39.59 -4.41 28.64
CA ILE A 7 39.45 -3.68 27.37
C ILE A 7 38.05 -3.06 27.39
N ALA A 8 37.99 -1.74 27.57
CA ALA A 8 36.77 -0.98 27.32
C ALA A 8 36.47 -1.03 25.81
N ALA A 9 35.47 -1.83 25.43
CA ALA A 9 34.94 -1.85 24.07
C ALA A 9 34.20 -0.54 23.81
N PHE A 10 34.85 0.42 23.16
CA PHE A 10 34.15 1.58 22.60
C PHE A 10 33.30 1.10 21.43
N ALA A 11 31.97 1.07 21.60
CA ALA A 11 31.06 1.04 20.47
C ALA A 11 31.30 2.32 19.66
N GLN A 12 31.74 2.16 18.43
CA GLN A 12 32.07 3.26 17.52
C GLN A 12 30.75 3.88 17.04
N THR A 13 30.28 4.88 17.78
CA THR A 13 29.11 5.67 17.40
C THR A 13 29.49 6.51 16.19
N VAL A 14 28.88 6.21 15.06
CA VAL A 14 29.05 6.91 13.80
C VAL A 14 27.87 7.88 13.63
N THR A 15 28.18 9.17 13.52
CA THR A 15 27.18 10.21 13.22
C THR A 15 27.15 10.47 11.73
N ILE A 16 26.05 10.13 11.07
CA ILE A 16 25.82 10.40 9.65
C ILE A 16 24.97 11.66 9.56
N LYS A 17 25.43 12.61 8.75
CA LYS A 17 24.71 13.85 8.47
C LYS A 17 24.44 13.94 6.98
N GLY A 18 23.30 14.51 6.64
CA GLY A 18 22.94 14.71 5.26
C GLY A 18 21.77 15.66 5.08
N THR A 19 21.45 15.92 3.83
CA THR A 19 20.31 16.76 3.44
C THR A 19 19.44 16.02 2.44
N VAL A 20 18.13 16.09 2.63
CA VAL A 20 17.13 15.53 1.73
C VAL A 20 16.51 16.67 0.93
N ARG A 21 16.58 16.55 -0.39
CA ARG A 21 16.03 17.54 -1.32
C ARG A 21 15.13 16.87 -2.33
N ASN A 22 14.12 17.59 -2.79
CA ASN A 22 13.27 17.10 -3.87
C ASN A 22 14.04 17.19 -5.19
N SER A 23 14.10 16.09 -5.95
CA SER A 23 14.77 16.05 -7.25
C SER A 23 14.16 17.04 -8.27
N SER A 24 12.84 17.25 -8.21
CA SER A 24 12.10 18.10 -9.16
C SER A 24 12.18 19.59 -8.82
N THR A 25 11.96 19.96 -7.56
CA THR A 25 11.89 21.37 -7.14
C THR A 25 13.20 21.89 -6.54
N LYS A 26 14.16 20.99 -6.23
CA LYS A 26 15.39 21.27 -5.46
C LYS A 26 15.14 21.88 -4.08
N GLU A 27 13.90 21.85 -3.61
CA GLU A 27 13.53 22.34 -2.28
C GLU A 27 13.87 21.31 -1.22
N PRO A 28 14.28 21.75 -0.01
CA PRO A 28 14.46 20.84 1.12
C PRO A 28 13.12 20.23 1.52
N VAL A 29 13.11 18.93 1.81
CA VAL A 29 11.88 18.22 2.22
C VAL A 29 11.93 17.97 3.73
N PRO A 30 11.07 18.63 4.52
CA PRO A 30 10.99 18.40 5.96
C PRO A 30 10.19 17.13 6.29
N ALA A 31 10.33 16.64 7.52
CA ALA A 31 9.56 15.53 8.07
C ALA A 31 9.67 14.20 7.29
N VAL A 32 10.80 13.97 6.61
CA VAL A 32 11.12 12.71 5.93
C VAL A 32 11.67 11.71 6.94
N SER A 33 11.17 10.48 6.93
CA SER A 33 11.68 9.41 7.79
C SER A 33 12.95 8.80 7.19
N VAL A 34 14.04 8.81 7.96
CA VAL A 34 15.33 8.25 7.61
C VAL A 34 15.65 7.13 8.61
N THR A 35 15.75 5.89 8.13
CA THR A 35 16.01 4.72 8.97
C THR A 35 17.19 3.92 8.43
N VAL A 36 17.94 3.26 9.31
CA VAL A 36 19.00 2.34 8.89
C VAL A 36 18.41 0.96 8.62
N LYS A 37 18.67 0.38 7.46
CA LYS A 37 18.14 -0.92 7.05
C LYS A 37 18.56 -2.02 8.03
N GLY A 38 17.59 -2.63 8.70
CA GLY A 38 17.82 -3.69 9.68
C GLY A 38 18.15 -3.20 11.10
N ALA A 39 18.14 -1.89 11.36
CA ALA A 39 18.24 -1.33 12.69
C ALA A 39 16.95 -0.62 13.09
N THR A 40 16.72 -0.50 14.40
CA THR A 40 15.59 0.27 14.96
C THR A 40 15.91 1.77 15.06
N GLU A 41 17.15 2.16 14.74
CA GLU A 41 17.57 3.54 14.77
C GLU A 41 17.07 4.28 13.52
N GLY A 42 16.41 5.41 13.77
CA GLY A 42 15.85 6.28 12.76
C GLY A 42 15.78 7.71 13.26
N THR A 43 15.71 8.64 12.32
CA THR A 43 15.55 10.07 12.57
C THR A 43 14.60 10.67 11.55
N PHE A 44 14.16 11.90 11.78
CA PHE A 44 13.35 12.67 10.84
C PHE A 44 14.16 13.88 10.35
N THR A 45 13.87 14.35 9.14
CA THR A 45 14.46 15.60 8.66
C THR A 45 13.82 16.84 9.30
N ASP A 46 14.64 17.84 9.62
CA ASP A 46 14.22 19.14 10.12
C ASP A 46 13.54 20.00 9.04
N ASP A 47 13.04 21.19 9.39
CA ASP A 47 12.43 22.18 8.48
C ASP A 47 13.33 22.57 7.29
N LYS A 48 14.65 22.41 7.44
CA LYS A 48 15.66 22.68 6.39
C LYS A 48 16.03 21.43 5.58
N GLY A 49 15.37 20.30 5.79
CA GLY A 49 15.67 19.03 5.13
C GLY A 49 16.95 18.34 5.63
N ASN A 50 17.55 18.82 6.72
CA ASN A 50 18.74 18.23 7.31
C ASN A 50 18.36 17.05 8.20
N PHE A 51 19.18 16.01 8.20
CA PHE A 51 19.07 14.91 9.16
C PHE A 51 20.42 14.61 9.81
N SER A 52 20.37 14.15 11.06
CA SER A 52 21.52 13.66 11.80
C SER A 52 21.11 12.36 12.50
N ILE A 53 21.76 11.27 12.15
CA ILE A 53 21.52 9.96 12.75
C ILE A 53 22.83 9.43 13.32
N THR A 54 22.83 9.16 14.63
CA THR A 54 23.90 8.43 15.31
C THR A 54 23.57 6.95 15.26
N THR A 55 24.47 6.16 14.68
CA THR A 55 24.32 4.70 14.66
C THR A 55 25.57 3.97 15.12
N SER A 56 25.37 2.81 15.75
CA SER A 56 26.45 1.90 16.14
C SER A 56 26.70 0.80 15.10
N ALA A 57 26.02 0.86 13.95
CA ALA A 57 26.12 -0.14 12.89
C ALA A 57 27.47 -0.08 12.14
N LYS A 58 27.97 -1.24 11.70
CA LYS A 58 29.17 -1.32 10.86
C LYS A 58 28.87 -0.79 9.44
N LEU A 59 29.77 0.04 8.92
CA LEU A 59 29.78 0.48 7.52
C LEU A 59 30.19 -0.69 6.61
N PRO A 60 29.71 -0.77 5.34
CA PRO A 60 28.72 0.12 4.71
C PRO A 60 27.29 -0.19 5.16
N LEU A 61 26.50 0.86 5.38
CA LEU A 61 25.09 0.75 5.80
C LEU A 61 24.16 1.29 4.73
N VAL A 62 22.91 0.82 4.73
CA VAL A 62 21.87 1.29 3.81
C VAL A 62 20.89 2.14 4.59
N LEU A 63 20.72 3.40 4.18
CA LEU A 63 19.67 4.28 4.67
C LEU A 63 18.42 4.08 3.81
N VAL A 64 17.30 3.81 4.47
CA VAL A 64 15.97 3.77 3.86
C VAL A 64 15.29 5.09 4.17
N ILE A 65 15.00 5.83 3.11
CA ILE A 65 14.32 7.13 3.18
C ILE A 65 12.89 6.95 2.66
N SER A 66 11.92 7.37 3.47
CA SER A 66 10.50 7.27 3.15
C SER A 66 9.74 8.52 3.56
N SER A 67 8.81 8.97 2.72
CA SER A 67 7.88 10.06 3.03
C SER A 67 6.55 9.87 2.29
N ILE A 68 5.54 10.62 2.70
CA ILE A 68 4.21 10.59 2.09
C ILE A 68 4.28 11.27 0.72
N ASN A 69 3.78 10.60 -0.34
CA ASN A 69 3.85 11.07 -1.74
C ASN A 69 5.26 11.09 -2.35
N PHE A 70 6.19 10.30 -1.81
CA PHE A 70 7.53 10.11 -2.36
C PHE A 70 7.84 8.62 -2.52
N GLU A 71 8.71 8.30 -3.47
CA GLU A 71 9.19 6.93 -3.65
C GLU A 71 10.19 6.55 -2.55
N LEU A 72 10.10 5.32 -2.05
CA LEU A 72 11.07 4.79 -1.10
C LEU A 72 12.44 4.71 -1.78
N LYS A 73 13.44 5.34 -1.19
CA LYS A 73 14.81 5.35 -1.72
C LYS A 73 15.76 4.70 -0.73
N GLU A 74 16.59 3.79 -1.23
CA GLU A 74 17.69 3.19 -0.48
C GLU A 74 19.02 3.83 -0.90
N VAL A 75 19.80 4.31 0.08
CA VAL A 75 21.10 4.95 -0.16
C VAL A 75 22.18 4.23 0.66
N THR A 76 23.19 3.69 -0.02
CA THR A 76 24.34 3.06 0.62
C THR A 76 25.35 4.11 1.06
N VAL A 77 25.58 4.23 2.37
CA VAL A 77 26.57 5.13 2.96
C VAL A 77 27.81 4.31 3.32
N SER A 78 28.92 4.58 2.62
CA SER A 78 30.22 3.92 2.87
C SER A 78 31.13 4.76 3.76
N ASP A 79 30.97 6.08 3.77
CA ASP A 79 31.78 7.02 4.56
C ASP A 79 30.95 7.79 5.60
N PRO A 80 31.35 7.78 6.88
CA PRO A 80 30.62 8.44 7.95
C PRO A 80 30.78 9.95 7.97
N ALA A 81 31.85 10.48 7.36
CA ALA A 81 32.17 11.90 7.35
C ALA A 81 31.60 12.65 6.13
N GLY A 82 31.03 11.93 5.16
CA GLY A 82 30.45 12.53 3.97
C GLY A 82 29.09 13.16 4.28
N ASN A 83 28.89 14.41 3.85
CA ASN A 83 27.57 15.02 3.87
C ASN A 83 26.72 14.33 2.79
N VAL A 84 25.78 13.47 3.18
CA VAL A 84 24.99 12.68 2.23
C VAL A 84 23.89 13.55 1.63
N GLU A 85 23.97 13.86 0.35
CA GLU A 85 22.90 14.53 -0.39
C GLU A 85 21.99 13.48 -1.02
N ILE A 86 20.69 13.58 -0.73
CA ILE A 86 19.69 12.60 -1.16
C ILE A 86 18.65 13.32 -2.00
N ASP A 87 18.70 13.07 -3.32
CA ASP A 87 17.65 13.49 -4.24
C ASP A 87 16.44 12.57 -4.11
N PHE A 88 15.36 13.09 -3.54
CA PHE A 88 14.13 12.37 -3.29
C PHE A 88 13.14 12.66 -4.42
N VAL A 89 12.71 11.62 -5.12
CA VAL A 89 11.80 11.74 -6.26
C VAL A 89 10.36 11.76 -5.72
N ALA A 90 9.67 12.88 -5.96
CA ALA A 90 8.24 12.98 -5.66
C ALA A 90 7.46 12.09 -6.61
N THR A 91 6.73 11.14 -6.04
CA THR A 91 5.88 10.22 -6.80
C THR A 91 4.48 10.31 -6.23
N SER A 92 3.55 10.79 -7.05
CA SER A 92 2.11 10.76 -6.75
C SER A 92 1.59 9.33 -6.93
N SER A 93 2.10 8.38 -6.15
CA SER A 93 1.46 7.08 -6.03
C SER A 93 0.28 7.26 -5.09
N LEU A 94 -0.89 7.48 -5.68
CA LEU A 94 -2.17 7.39 -5.00
C LEU A 94 -2.17 6.03 -4.30
N GLY A 95 -2.06 6.05 -2.96
CA GLY A 95 -1.94 4.84 -2.16
C GLY A 95 -3.02 3.84 -2.56
N GLN A 96 -2.61 2.62 -2.89
CA GLN A 96 -3.57 1.54 -3.13
C GLN A 96 -4.44 1.42 -1.87
N GLU A 97 -5.75 1.50 -2.07
CA GLU A 97 -6.76 1.37 -1.02
C GLU A 97 -6.61 0.01 -0.33
N VAL A 98 -6.03 0.00 0.87
CA VAL A 98 -5.98 -1.19 1.72
C VAL A 98 -7.24 -1.20 2.59
N VAL A 99 -8.26 -1.90 2.12
CA VAL A 99 -9.41 -2.25 2.96
C VAL A 99 -9.02 -3.41 3.87
N ILE A 100 -8.90 -3.11 5.16
CA ILE A 100 -8.66 -4.09 6.21
C ILE A 100 -9.97 -4.83 6.45
N SER A 101 -10.22 -5.91 5.70
CA SER A 101 -11.26 -6.87 6.07
C SER A 101 -10.77 -7.72 7.23
N ALA A 102 -11.64 -7.98 8.20
CA ALA A 102 -11.39 -8.56 9.52
C ALA A 102 -10.96 -10.04 9.52
N THR A 103 -10.04 -10.44 8.64
CA THR A 103 -9.41 -11.76 8.67
C THR A 103 -7.93 -11.61 8.30
N ARG A 104 -7.07 -12.17 9.14
CA ARG A 104 -5.62 -11.90 9.31
C ARG A 104 -4.71 -12.28 8.12
N THR A 105 -5.17 -12.24 6.87
CA THR A 105 -4.33 -12.52 5.70
C THR A 105 -4.79 -11.72 4.48
N ALA A 106 -3.89 -10.92 3.93
CA ALA A 106 -4.13 -10.13 2.72
C ALA A 106 -4.21 -11.05 1.49
N GLN A 107 -5.34 -11.06 0.79
CA GLN A 107 -5.48 -11.74 -0.50
C GLN A 107 -6.02 -10.78 -1.57
N ARG A 108 -5.50 -10.95 -2.80
CA ARG A 108 -5.92 -10.20 -3.98
C ARG A 108 -7.41 -10.44 -4.24
N ALA A 109 -8.15 -9.41 -4.67
CA ALA A 109 -9.58 -9.50 -4.98
C ALA A 109 -9.94 -10.49 -6.12
N LEU A 110 -8.95 -11.11 -6.77
CA LEU A 110 -9.11 -12.16 -7.78
C LEU A 110 -9.13 -13.59 -7.19
N ASP A 111 -8.73 -13.77 -5.92
CA ASP A 111 -8.74 -15.07 -5.21
C ASP A 111 -9.80 -15.12 -4.11
N ALA A 112 -10.85 -14.28 -4.20
CA ALA A 112 -11.99 -14.43 -3.32
C ALA A 112 -12.59 -15.83 -3.57
N PRO A 113 -12.80 -16.68 -2.54
CA PRO A 113 -13.40 -18.01 -2.70
C PRO A 113 -14.89 -17.94 -3.12
N VAL A 114 -15.40 -16.74 -3.38
CA VAL A 114 -16.75 -16.45 -3.84
C VAL A 114 -16.69 -15.91 -5.26
N THR A 115 -17.46 -16.51 -6.16
CA THR A 115 -17.61 -16.05 -7.54
C THR A 115 -18.31 -14.69 -7.57
N VAL A 116 -17.62 -13.65 -8.06
CA VAL A 116 -18.19 -12.31 -8.28
C VAL A 116 -18.33 -12.09 -9.79
N GLU A 117 -19.56 -12.01 -10.28
CA GLU A 117 -19.86 -11.67 -11.67
C GLU A 117 -20.03 -10.15 -11.80
N ARG A 118 -19.44 -9.54 -12.84
CA ARG A 118 -19.50 -8.09 -13.09
C ARG A 118 -20.00 -7.82 -14.50
N LEU A 119 -20.98 -6.93 -14.62
CA LEU A 119 -21.51 -6.48 -15.91
C LEU A 119 -21.07 -5.04 -16.17
N GLY A 120 -20.20 -4.85 -17.16
CA GLY A 120 -19.68 -3.53 -17.54
C GLY A 120 -20.60 -2.75 -18.48
N GLY A 121 -20.45 -1.43 -18.55
CA GLY A 121 -21.29 -0.56 -19.41
C GLY A 121 -21.17 -0.82 -20.92
N ALA A 122 -20.10 -1.46 -21.39
CA ALA A 122 -20.00 -1.95 -22.76
C ALA A 122 -20.90 -3.18 -22.98
N SER A 123 -20.91 -4.12 -22.03
CA SER A 123 -21.76 -5.30 -22.04
C SER A 123 -23.24 -4.96 -21.90
N LEU A 124 -23.60 -3.95 -21.09
CA LEU A 124 -24.99 -3.43 -21.01
C LEU A 124 -25.51 -2.92 -22.35
N ARG A 125 -24.64 -2.27 -23.14
CA ARG A 125 -25.02 -1.74 -24.46
C ARG A 125 -25.10 -2.81 -25.54
N ALA A 126 -24.30 -3.88 -25.41
CA ALA A 126 -24.33 -5.02 -26.32
C ALA A 126 -25.55 -5.92 -26.08
N ILE A 127 -26.04 -6.00 -24.84
CA ILE A 127 -27.28 -6.69 -24.51
C ILE A 127 -28.44 -5.80 -24.96
N ALA A 128 -29.04 -6.12 -26.11
CA ALA A 128 -30.23 -5.44 -26.63
C ALA A 128 -31.49 -5.84 -25.84
N ALA A 129 -31.51 -5.53 -24.53
CA ALA A 129 -32.66 -5.75 -23.68
C ALA A 129 -33.51 -4.47 -23.59
N PRO A 130 -34.85 -4.57 -23.67
CA PRO A 130 -35.76 -3.43 -23.50
C PRO A 130 -35.76 -2.85 -22.07
N SER A 131 -35.16 -3.55 -21.09
CA SER A 131 -35.04 -3.09 -19.71
C SER A 131 -33.75 -3.57 -19.04
N TYR A 132 -33.25 -2.81 -18.07
CA TYR A 132 -32.05 -3.15 -17.29
C TYR A 132 -32.20 -4.48 -16.53
N TYR A 133 -33.41 -4.79 -16.07
CA TYR A 133 -33.71 -6.01 -15.32
C TYR A 133 -33.52 -7.29 -16.16
N GLU A 134 -33.79 -7.23 -17.47
CA GLU A 134 -33.50 -8.34 -18.38
C GLU A 134 -32.01 -8.45 -18.72
N ALA A 135 -31.23 -7.38 -18.60
CA ALA A 135 -29.79 -7.48 -18.79
C ALA A 135 -29.13 -8.34 -17.70
N LEU A 136 -29.71 -8.38 -16.49
CA LEU A 136 -29.21 -9.15 -15.36
C LEU A 136 -29.42 -10.66 -15.49
N THR A 137 -30.35 -11.13 -16.35
CA THR A 137 -30.57 -12.58 -16.56
C THR A 137 -29.45 -13.24 -17.35
N ASN A 138 -28.65 -12.46 -18.09
CA ASN A 138 -27.48 -12.96 -18.80
C ASN A 138 -26.29 -13.23 -17.86
N LEU A 139 -26.39 -12.87 -16.57
CA LEU A 139 -25.37 -13.17 -15.58
C LEU A 139 -25.53 -14.58 -15.02
N LYS A 140 -24.40 -15.27 -14.83
CA LYS A 140 -24.39 -16.64 -14.31
C LYS A 140 -24.99 -16.69 -12.90
N GLY A 141 -26.02 -17.53 -12.73
CA GLY A 141 -26.67 -17.75 -11.45
C GLY A 141 -27.81 -16.78 -11.14
N VAL A 142 -28.26 -15.97 -12.10
CA VAL A 142 -29.50 -15.18 -12.02
C VAL A 142 -30.60 -15.90 -12.79
N ASP A 143 -31.74 -16.16 -12.16
CA ASP A 143 -32.91 -16.77 -12.79
C ASP A 143 -34.12 -15.83 -12.64
N MET A 144 -34.91 -15.70 -13.70
CA MET A 144 -36.01 -14.75 -13.80
C MET A 144 -37.33 -15.52 -13.93
N HIS A 145 -38.11 -15.47 -12.85
CA HIS A 145 -39.45 -16.04 -12.83
C HIS A 145 -40.46 -14.99 -13.25
N THR A 146 -41.12 -15.21 -14.39
CA THR A 146 -42.22 -14.36 -14.88
C THR A 146 -43.54 -14.98 -14.44
N ALA A 147 -44.17 -14.43 -13.40
CA ALA A 147 -45.47 -14.90 -12.91
C ALA A 147 -46.65 -14.26 -13.67
N SER A 148 -46.44 -13.10 -14.27
CA SER A 148 -47.41 -12.44 -15.16
C SER A 148 -46.67 -11.42 -16.06
N LEU A 149 -47.35 -10.89 -17.09
CA LEU A 149 -46.79 -9.90 -18.04
C LEU A 149 -46.12 -8.69 -17.34
N THR A 150 -46.61 -8.32 -16.15
CA THR A 150 -46.10 -7.18 -15.36
C THR A 150 -45.36 -7.62 -14.10
N PHE A 151 -45.51 -8.87 -13.65
CA PHE A 151 -44.88 -9.38 -12.43
C PHE A 151 -43.75 -10.35 -12.77
N ARG A 152 -42.52 -9.83 -12.66
CA ARG A 152 -41.28 -10.55 -12.94
C ARG A 152 -40.37 -10.44 -11.73
N THR A 153 -40.00 -11.57 -11.14
CA THR A 153 -39.16 -11.65 -9.95
C THR A 153 -37.79 -12.22 -10.33
N ILE A 154 -36.73 -11.52 -9.96
CA ILE A 154 -35.36 -11.94 -10.19
C ILE A 154 -34.87 -12.66 -8.95
N THR A 155 -34.32 -13.85 -9.14
CA THR A 155 -33.75 -14.68 -8.09
C THR A 155 -32.29 -14.96 -8.39
N THR A 156 -31.46 -15.10 -7.36
CA THR A 156 -30.06 -15.48 -7.53
C THR A 156 -29.82 -16.81 -6.84
N ARG A 157 -29.01 -17.67 -7.47
CA ARG A 157 -28.62 -18.99 -6.97
C ARG A 157 -29.81 -19.88 -6.58
N ARG A 158 -30.86 -19.89 -7.41
CA ARG A 158 -31.98 -20.84 -7.34
C ARG A 158 -32.83 -20.78 -6.06
N PHE A 159 -32.70 -19.73 -5.24
CA PHE A 159 -33.61 -19.46 -4.13
C PHE A 159 -34.84 -18.72 -4.66
N CYS A 160 -35.85 -19.50 -5.07
CA CYS A 160 -37.14 -18.98 -5.50
C CYS A 160 -38.17 -19.24 -4.40
N SER A 161 -38.45 -18.23 -3.57
CA SER A 161 -39.63 -18.24 -2.69
C SER A 161 -40.74 -17.44 -3.38
N VAL A 162 -41.41 -18.05 -4.34
CA VAL A 162 -42.69 -17.53 -4.83
C VAL A 162 -43.74 -17.90 -3.78
N VAL A 163 -44.17 -16.92 -3.00
CA VAL A 163 -45.38 -17.03 -2.19
C VAL A 163 -46.55 -16.73 -3.12
N GLU A 164 -47.21 -17.78 -3.60
CA GLU A 164 -48.58 -17.66 -4.10
C GLU A 164 -49.50 -17.54 -2.88
N THR A 165 -49.95 -16.33 -2.56
CA THR A 165 -51.11 -16.15 -1.68
C THR A 165 -52.37 -16.49 -2.48
N PRO A 166 -53.10 -17.57 -2.15
CA PRO A 166 -54.41 -17.80 -2.73
C PRO A 166 -55.37 -16.68 -2.27
N ALA A 167 -56.23 -16.25 -3.19
CA ALA A 167 -57.26 -15.24 -2.97
C ALA A 167 -58.27 -15.65 -1.88
#